data_AF-A0A1B9AL39-F1
#
_entry.id   AF-A0A1B9AL39-F1
#
_cell.length_a   1.000
_cell.length_b   1.000
_cell.length_c   1.000
_cell.angle_alpha   90.00
_cell.angle_beta   90.00
_cell.angle_gamma   90.00
#
_symmetry.space_group_name_H-M   'P 1'
#
loop_
_entity.id
_entity.type
_entity.pdbx_description
1 polymer ?
#
loop_
_entity_poly.entity_id
_entity_poly.type
_entity_poly.pdbx_seq_one_letter_code
_entity_poly.pdbx_strand_id
1 'polypeptide(L)'
;MANLKISPLLKISLMIILTVLLFVSFYFIKGPFLDKDTLVKKVETALADQNVRQLSRILTSSNEDLVIDEENTKILMDYLQKNPDYTQSLLTVLHEQSRYYDDDSSKTGKEQPRIEGFLTLKKNTNSWLPDNYSIEIDPVYLTITTNSKHATLMVNGEQVVKANEVIYEKKVGPLLPGEYKVEAKLKTNDTDINEKKQVVLWNSDEKINMNLNDEEVGLDTNE
;
A
#
# COMPACT_ATOMS: atom_id res chain seq x y z
N MET A 1 -40.79 34.07 -11.03
CA MET A 1 -40.15 32.92 -10.36
C MET A 1 -40.87 32.71 -9.02
N ALA A 2 -41.61 31.63 -8.86
CA ALA A 2 -42.39 31.37 -7.65
C ALA A 2 -41.46 30.85 -6.54
N ASN A 3 -41.36 31.58 -5.43
CA ASN A 3 -40.68 31.11 -4.22
C ASN A 3 -41.58 30.09 -3.52
N LEU A 4 -41.24 28.81 -3.63
CA LEU A 4 -41.97 27.74 -2.98
C LEU A 4 -41.79 27.86 -1.45
N LYS A 5 -42.85 28.25 -0.73
CA LYS A 5 -42.84 28.29 0.74
C LYS A 5 -42.98 26.86 1.29
N ILE A 6 -41.86 26.26 1.63
CA ILE A 6 -41.80 24.92 2.21
C ILE A 6 -42.23 24.98 3.69
N SER A 7 -43.21 24.16 4.08
CA SER A 7 -43.71 24.07 5.46
C SER A 7 -42.66 23.46 6.40
N PRO A 8 -42.66 23.80 7.70
CA PRO A 8 -41.65 23.32 8.64
C PRO A 8 -41.59 21.79 8.75
N LEU A 9 -42.74 21.10 8.62
CA LEU A 9 -42.82 19.65 8.61
C LEU A 9 -42.16 19.02 7.36
N LEU A 10 -42.31 19.64 6.19
CA LEU A 10 -41.66 19.17 4.96
C LEU A 10 -40.14 19.36 5.02
N LYS A 11 -39.66 20.43 5.68
CA LYS A 11 -38.22 20.64 5.91
C LYS A 11 -37.62 19.57 6.82
N ILE A 12 -38.32 19.19 7.89
CA ILE A 12 -37.87 18.14 8.81
C ILE A 12 -37.82 16.78 8.09
N SER A 13 -38.84 16.45 7.31
CA SER A 13 -38.88 15.20 6.53
C SER A 13 -37.74 15.14 5.50
N LEU A 14 -37.46 16.23 4.79
CA LEU A 14 -36.37 16.29 3.81
C LEU A 14 -34.98 16.16 4.49
N MET A 15 -34.81 16.74 5.68
CA MET A 15 -33.57 16.62 6.44
C MET A 15 -33.33 15.17 6.87
N ILE A 16 -34.36 14.47 7.35
CA ILE A 16 -34.27 13.06 7.74
C ILE A 16 -33.90 12.17 6.54
N ILE A 17 -34.54 12.40 5.39
CA ILE A 17 -34.24 11.66 4.15
C ILE A 17 -32.79 11.89 3.72
N LEU A 18 -32.30 13.13 3.79
CA LEU A 18 -30.91 13.45 3.46
C LEU A 18 -29.91 12.80 4.43
N THR A 19 -30.24 12.78 5.73
CA THR A 19 -29.42 12.09 6.75
C THR A 19 -29.40 10.59 6.53
N VAL A 20 -30.54 9.96 6.24
CA VAL A 20 -30.61 8.52 5.92
C VAL A 20 -29.83 8.22 4.65
N LEU A 21 -29.95 9.04 3.60
CA LEU A 21 -29.15 8.90 2.38
C LEU A 21 -27.65 9.02 2.66
N LEU A 22 -27.22 9.97 3.48
CA LEU A 22 -25.83 10.13 3.90
C LEU A 22 -25.32 8.91 4.69
N PHE A 23 -26.11 8.42 5.65
CA PHE A 23 -25.78 7.22 6.41
C PHE A 23 -25.75 5.96 5.56
N VAL A 24 -26.68 5.82 4.61
CA VAL A 24 -26.71 4.74 3.62
C VAL A 24 -25.45 4.81 2.76
N SER A 25 -25.12 5.96 2.17
CA SER A 25 -23.89 6.10 1.40
C SER A 25 -22.62 5.84 2.22
N PHE A 26 -22.60 6.17 3.53
CA PHE A 26 -21.50 5.84 4.41
C PHE A 26 -21.43 4.33 4.73
N TYR A 27 -22.59 3.68 4.87
CA TYR A 27 -22.68 2.22 5.09
C TYR A 27 -22.23 1.41 3.87
N PHE A 28 -22.51 1.90 2.66
CA PHE A 28 -22.14 1.26 1.40
C PHE A 28 -20.66 1.44 1.00
N ILE A 29 -19.86 2.20 1.76
CA ILE A 29 -18.39 2.26 1.59
C ILE A 29 -17.74 0.94 2.04
N LYS A 30 -18.42 0.16 2.90
CA LYS A 30 -18.01 -1.22 3.17
C LYS A 30 -18.47 -2.07 1.99
N GLY A 31 -17.52 -2.51 1.17
CA GLY A 31 -17.75 -3.30 -0.05
C GLY A 31 -18.68 -4.50 0.16
N PRO A 32 -19.18 -5.11 -0.92
CA PRO A 32 -20.11 -6.24 -0.82
C PRO A 32 -19.54 -7.32 0.12
N PHE A 33 -20.42 -7.99 0.87
CA PHE A 33 -20.07 -9.18 1.63
C PHE A 33 -19.44 -10.19 0.66
N LEU A 34 -18.12 -10.31 0.70
CA LEU A 34 -17.36 -11.22 -0.15
C LEU A 34 -16.91 -12.37 0.73
N ASP A 35 -17.21 -13.59 0.31
CA ASP A 35 -16.61 -14.75 0.92
C ASP A 35 -15.11 -14.80 0.62
N LYS A 36 -14.38 -15.55 1.45
CA LYS A 36 -12.93 -15.70 1.39
C LYS A 36 -12.41 -16.16 0.03
N ASP A 37 -13.07 -17.12 -0.62
CA ASP A 37 -12.60 -17.71 -1.87
C ASP A 37 -12.81 -16.76 -3.04
N THR A 38 -13.95 -16.06 -3.05
CA THR A 38 -14.22 -14.99 -4.00
C THR A 38 -13.21 -13.86 -3.85
N LEU A 39 -12.81 -13.50 -2.63
CA LEU A 39 -11.83 -12.45 -2.39
C LEU A 39 -10.44 -12.82 -2.90
N VAL A 40 -9.96 -14.04 -2.59
CA VAL A 40 -8.70 -14.57 -3.13
C VAL A 40 -8.74 -14.66 -4.65
N LYS A 41 -9.85 -15.14 -5.24
CA LYS A 41 -10.00 -15.23 -6.70
C LYS A 41 -9.95 -13.86 -7.36
N LYS A 42 -10.48 -12.82 -6.72
CA LYS A 42 -10.39 -11.45 -7.21
C LYS A 42 -8.96 -10.91 -7.19
N VAL A 43 -8.14 -11.26 -6.19
CA VAL A 43 -6.70 -10.94 -6.18
C VAL A 43 -6.00 -11.65 -7.34
N GLU A 44 -6.20 -12.96 -7.47
CA GLU A 44 -5.64 -13.77 -8.57
C GLU A 44 -5.99 -13.18 -9.94
N THR A 45 -7.26 -12.85 -10.15
CA THR A 45 -7.74 -12.24 -11.40
C THR A 45 -7.11 -10.86 -11.63
N ALA A 46 -7.03 -10.02 -10.58
CA ALA A 46 -6.42 -8.70 -10.71
C ALA A 46 -4.93 -8.77 -11.08
N LEU A 47 -4.19 -9.74 -10.53
CA LEU A 47 -2.79 -9.96 -10.87
C LEU A 47 -2.63 -10.52 -12.30
N ALA A 48 -3.46 -11.51 -12.68
CA ALA A 48 -3.43 -12.09 -14.02
C ALA A 48 -3.77 -11.07 -15.12
N ASP A 49 -4.78 -10.25 -14.88
CA ASP A 49 -5.26 -9.23 -15.84
C ASP A 49 -4.52 -7.89 -15.72
N GLN A 50 -3.53 -7.79 -14.82
CA GLN A 50 -2.80 -6.55 -14.51
C GLN A 50 -3.72 -5.38 -14.13
N ASN A 51 -4.85 -5.69 -13.48
CA ASN A 51 -5.90 -4.74 -13.15
C ASN A 51 -5.59 -4.02 -11.82
N VAL A 52 -4.73 -3.00 -11.90
CA VAL A 52 -4.31 -2.16 -10.76
C VAL A 52 -5.49 -1.53 -10.02
N ARG A 53 -6.52 -1.08 -10.75
CA ARG A 53 -7.74 -0.50 -10.17
C ARG A 53 -8.51 -1.52 -9.33
N GLN A 54 -8.59 -2.76 -9.80
CA GLN A 54 -9.25 -3.81 -9.04
C GLN A 54 -8.43 -4.19 -7.81
N LEU A 55 -7.10 -4.35 -7.95
CA LEU A 55 -6.23 -4.71 -6.85
C LEU A 55 -6.28 -3.66 -5.72
N SER A 56 -6.16 -2.37 -6.05
CA SER A 56 -6.21 -1.26 -5.08
C SER A 56 -7.52 -1.20 -4.30
N ARG A 57 -8.64 -1.62 -4.89
CA ARG A 57 -9.96 -1.66 -4.23
C ARG A 57 -10.19 -2.88 -3.35
N ILE A 58 -9.40 -3.94 -3.55
CA ILE A 58 -9.50 -5.19 -2.77
C ILE A 58 -8.60 -5.11 -1.55
N LEU A 59 -7.42 -4.53 -1.70
CA LEU A 59 -6.45 -4.38 -0.63
C LEU A 59 -6.94 -3.39 0.42
N THR A 60 -6.69 -3.73 1.67
CA THR A 60 -6.95 -2.91 2.85
C THR A 60 -5.69 -2.90 3.71
N SER A 61 -5.59 -2.05 4.73
CA SER A 61 -4.49 -2.13 5.70
C SER A 61 -4.99 -1.80 7.09
N SER A 62 -4.34 -2.42 8.09
CA SER A 62 -4.47 -2.00 9.49
C SER A 62 -3.67 -0.72 9.77
N ASN A 63 -2.76 -0.30 8.89
CA ASN A 63 -2.06 0.98 8.97
C ASN A 63 -2.86 2.07 8.22
N GLU A 64 -3.47 2.99 8.97
CA GLU A 64 -4.32 4.06 8.41
C GLU A 64 -3.55 5.07 7.55
N ASP A 65 -2.24 5.19 7.74
CA ASP A 65 -1.38 6.10 6.97
C ASP A 65 -0.90 5.49 5.64
N LEU A 66 -1.10 4.17 5.43
CA LEU A 66 -0.72 3.52 4.18
C LEU A 66 -1.71 3.90 3.07
N VAL A 67 -1.21 4.62 2.06
CA VAL A 67 -1.99 5.01 0.88
C VAL A 67 -2.07 3.83 -0.10
N ILE A 68 -3.28 3.32 -0.30
CA ILE A 68 -3.59 2.27 -1.27
C ILE A 68 -4.43 2.87 -2.40
N ASP A 69 -3.77 3.46 -3.39
CA ASP A 69 -4.38 4.00 -4.61
C ASP A 69 -3.80 3.31 -5.86
N GLU A 70 -4.27 3.70 -7.05
CA GLU A 70 -3.81 3.11 -8.30
C GLU A 70 -2.32 3.37 -8.56
N GLU A 71 -1.78 4.51 -8.14
CA GLU A 71 -0.37 4.86 -8.35
C GLU A 71 0.55 3.98 -7.49
N ASN A 72 0.29 3.91 -6.19
CA ASN A 72 1.10 3.10 -5.28
C ASN A 72 0.88 1.60 -5.54
N THR A 73 -0.34 1.18 -5.84
CA THR A 73 -0.64 -0.24 -6.14
C THR A 73 0.04 -0.71 -7.44
N LYS A 74 0.28 0.22 -8.38
CA LYS A 74 1.03 -0.10 -9.59
C LYS A 74 2.47 -0.53 -9.28
N ILE A 75 3.11 0.04 -8.24
CA ILE A 75 4.46 -0.36 -7.83
C ILE A 75 4.50 -1.84 -7.41
N LEU A 76 3.54 -2.25 -6.58
CA LEU A 76 3.36 -3.65 -6.18
C LEU A 76 3.08 -4.55 -7.39
N MET A 77 2.15 -4.15 -8.26
CA MET A 77 1.78 -4.90 -9.47
C MET A 77 2.99 -5.12 -10.39
N ASP A 78 3.76 -4.06 -10.67
CA ASP A 78 4.91 -4.12 -11.55
C ASP A 78 6.00 -5.03 -10.97
N TYR A 79 6.22 -5.00 -9.66
CA TYR A 79 7.16 -5.90 -8.99
C TYR A 79 6.71 -7.36 -9.07
N LEU A 80 5.45 -7.66 -8.75
CA LEU A 80 4.89 -9.00 -8.84
C LEU A 80 4.96 -9.57 -10.26
N GLN A 81 4.66 -8.76 -11.27
CA GLN A 81 4.76 -9.15 -12.68
C GLN A 81 6.18 -9.54 -13.08
N LYS A 82 7.19 -8.79 -12.61
CA LYS A 82 8.60 -9.10 -12.88
C LYS A 82 9.08 -10.34 -12.11
N ASN A 83 8.39 -10.73 -11.04
CA ASN A 83 8.77 -11.81 -10.13
C ASN A 83 7.64 -12.85 -9.99
N PRO A 84 7.40 -13.68 -11.02
CA PRO A 84 6.28 -14.65 -11.04
C PRO A 84 6.35 -15.67 -9.90
N ASP A 85 7.55 -16.06 -9.45
CA ASP A 85 7.71 -16.98 -8.32
C ASP A 85 7.16 -16.40 -7.02
N TYR A 86 7.36 -15.10 -6.79
CA TYR A 86 6.80 -14.39 -5.64
C TYR A 86 5.29 -14.23 -5.77
N THR A 87 4.79 -13.96 -6.97
CA THR A 87 3.34 -13.96 -7.26
C THR A 87 2.70 -15.31 -6.92
N GLN A 88 3.29 -16.41 -7.36
CA GLN A 88 2.78 -17.75 -7.10
C GLN A 88 2.82 -18.09 -5.60
N SER A 89 3.90 -17.69 -4.92
CA SER A 89 4.06 -17.91 -3.48
C SER A 89 2.99 -17.16 -2.68
N LEU A 90 2.74 -15.90 -3.05
CA LEU A 90 1.70 -15.06 -2.45
C LEU A 90 0.30 -15.63 -2.64
N LEU A 91 -0.04 -16.08 -3.87
CA LEU A 91 -1.34 -16.71 -4.12
C LEU A 91 -1.50 -18.03 -3.37
N THR A 92 -0.42 -18.81 -3.25
CA THR A 92 -0.42 -20.05 -2.47
C THR A 92 -0.72 -19.77 -1.00
N VAL A 93 -0.06 -18.78 -0.41
CA VAL A 93 -0.30 -18.32 0.97
C VAL A 93 -1.74 -17.86 1.16
N LEU A 94 -2.31 -17.07 0.24
CA LEU A 94 -3.71 -16.65 0.32
C LEU A 94 -4.70 -17.82 0.24
N HIS A 95 -4.44 -18.81 -0.62
CA HIS A 95 -5.26 -20.01 -0.68
C HIS A 95 -5.17 -20.86 0.59
N GLU A 96 -3.99 -20.97 1.20
CA GLU A 96 -3.81 -21.65 2.49
C GLU A 96 -4.57 -20.93 3.61
N GLN A 97 -4.49 -19.60 3.65
CA GLN A 97 -5.27 -18.80 4.59
C GLN A 97 -6.77 -18.95 4.37
N SER A 98 -7.25 -19.06 3.12
CA SER A 98 -8.67 -19.34 2.84
C SER A 98 -9.08 -20.70 3.40
N ARG A 99 -8.33 -21.75 3.09
CA ARG A 99 -8.60 -23.14 3.55
C ARG A 99 -8.59 -23.26 5.08
N TYR A 100 -7.76 -22.47 5.77
CA TYR A 100 -7.74 -22.45 7.23
C TYR A 100 -9.12 -22.14 7.82
N TYR A 101 -9.93 -21.31 7.17
CA TYR A 101 -11.27 -20.98 7.62
C TYR A 101 -12.34 -22.04 7.29
N ASP A 102 -12.02 -23.05 6.46
CA ASP A 102 -12.89 -24.21 6.21
C ASP A 102 -12.72 -25.30 7.27
N ASP A 103 -11.54 -25.37 7.90
CA ASP A 103 -11.25 -26.36 8.92
C ASP A 103 -11.98 -26.02 10.23
N ASP A 104 -12.61 -27.03 10.83
CA ASP A 104 -13.35 -26.92 12.11
C ASP A 104 -12.41 -26.49 13.26
N SER A 105 -11.10 -26.68 13.09
CA SER A 105 -10.02 -26.13 13.93
C SER A 105 -10.12 -24.61 14.14
N SER A 106 -10.57 -23.86 13.13
CA SER A 106 -10.75 -22.39 13.20
C SER A 106 -11.84 -21.96 14.19
N LYS A 107 -12.74 -22.87 14.59
CA LYS A 107 -13.81 -22.62 15.57
C LYS A 107 -13.35 -22.83 17.02
N THR A 108 -12.17 -23.42 17.23
CA THR A 108 -11.67 -23.80 18.56
C THR A 108 -10.90 -22.71 19.29
N GLY A 109 -10.84 -21.49 18.74
CA GLY A 109 -10.12 -20.36 19.35
C GLY A 109 -8.60 -20.50 19.34
N LYS A 110 -8.06 -21.45 18.56
CA LYS A 110 -6.63 -21.54 18.28
C LYS A 110 -6.22 -20.31 17.48
N GLU A 111 -5.07 -19.73 17.82
CA GLU A 111 -4.48 -18.63 17.06
C GLU A 111 -4.39 -19.01 15.57
N GLN A 112 -4.74 -18.06 14.71
CA GLN A 112 -4.57 -18.23 13.28
C GLN A 112 -3.11 -18.55 13.01
N PRO A 113 -2.79 -19.62 12.25
CA PRO A 113 -1.42 -19.86 11.85
C PRO A 113 -0.94 -18.60 11.14
N ARG A 114 0.13 -18.00 11.67
CA ARG A 114 0.85 -16.92 11.00
C ARG A 114 1.51 -17.54 9.78
N ILE A 115 0.77 -17.58 8.68
CA ILE A 115 1.34 -17.92 7.39
C ILE A 115 2.14 -16.68 6.98
N GLU A 116 3.46 -16.79 7.00
CA GLU A 116 4.38 -15.68 6.75
C GLU A 116 4.09 -15.05 5.38
N GLY A 117 3.91 -13.73 5.37
CA GLY A 117 3.61 -12.94 4.18
C GLY A 117 3.19 -11.53 4.57
N PHE A 118 3.24 -10.60 3.62
CA PHE A 118 2.75 -9.23 3.80
C PHE A 118 1.27 -9.07 3.41
N LEU A 119 0.60 -10.15 2.97
CA LEU A 119 -0.84 -10.19 2.71
C LEU A 119 -1.53 -11.18 3.65
N THR A 120 -2.57 -10.70 4.31
CA THR A 120 -3.36 -11.46 5.27
C THR A 120 -4.84 -11.42 4.93
N LEU A 121 -5.45 -12.56 4.66
CA LEU A 121 -6.88 -12.78 4.62
C LEU A 121 -7.42 -12.79 6.06
N LYS A 122 -8.05 -11.68 6.45
CA LYS A 122 -8.60 -11.49 7.79
C LYS A 122 -10.11 -11.70 7.80
N LYS A 123 -10.58 -12.47 8.77
CA LYS A 123 -12.00 -12.59 9.09
C LYS A 123 -12.46 -11.41 9.94
N ASN A 124 -13.35 -10.60 9.38
CA ASN A 124 -14.01 -9.49 10.05
C ASN A 124 -15.24 -10.03 10.80
N THR A 125 -15.07 -10.33 12.09
CA THR A 125 -16.17 -10.84 12.92
C THR A 125 -17.04 -9.70 13.43
N ASN A 126 -18.35 -9.84 13.28
CA ASN A 126 -19.35 -9.00 13.94
C ASN A 126 -20.45 -9.91 14.47
N SER A 127 -20.80 -9.80 15.75
CA SER A 127 -21.75 -10.70 16.43
C SER A 127 -23.16 -10.74 15.83
N TRP A 128 -23.51 -9.81 14.93
CA TRP A 128 -24.84 -9.69 14.35
C TRP A 128 -24.89 -9.82 12.82
N LEU A 129 -23.75 -10.00 12.14
CA LEU A 129 -23.68 -10.09 10.68
C LEU A 129 -23.01 -11.39 10.25
N PRO A 130 -23.31 -11.90 9.04
CA PRO A 130 -22.55 -13.00 8.46
C PRO A 130 -21.07 -12.64 8.37
N ASP A 131 -20.23 -13.68 8.44
CA ASP A 131 -18.79 -13.56 8.33
C ASP A 131 -18.40 -12.78 7.06
N ASN A 132 -17.51 -11.80 7.23
CA ASN A 132 -16.94 -11.03 6.14
C ASN A 132 -15.42 -11.14 6.16
N TYR A 133 -14.78 -10.94 5.02
CA TYR A 133 -13.34 -11.08 4.87
C TYR A 133 -12.71 -9.85 4.21
N SER A 134 -11.46 -9.57 4.55
CA SER A 134 -10.63 -8.55 3.91
C SER A 134 -9.24 -9.10 3.60
N ILE A 135 -8.58 -8.55 2.59
CA ILE A 135 -7.15 -8.77 2.34
C ILE A 135 -6.40 -7.56 2.91
N GLU A 136 -5.75 -7.75 4.04
CA GLU A 136 -4.90 -6.73 4.66
C GLU A 136 -3.48 -6.84 4.12
N ILE A 137 -2.89 -5.71 3.75
CA ILE A 137 -1.50 -5.59 3.36
C ILE A 137 -0.69 -4.87 4.44
N ASP A 138 0.45 -5.48 4.79
CA ASP A 138 1.41 -4.91 5.71
C ASP A 138 2.33 -3.92 4.99
N PRO A 139 2.51 -2.71 5.55
CA PRO A 139 3.41 -1.73 4.97
C PRO A 139 4.87 -2.08 5.22
N VAL A 140 5.73 -1.55 4.36
CA VAL A 140 7.20 -1.57 4.51
C VAL A 140 7.73 -0.15 4.62
N TYR A 141 8.91 0.01 5.21
CA TYR A 141 9.56 1.31 5.35
C TYR A 141 10.98 1.30 4.79
N LEU A 142 11.37 2.44 4.23
CA LEU A 142 12.72 2.67 3.73
C LEU A 142 13.41 3.73 4.59
N THR A 143 14.60 3.40 5.09
CA THR A 143 15.48 4.35 5.78
C THR A 143 16.60 4.78 4.84
N ILE A 144 16.65 6.05 4.50
CA ILE A 144 17.68 6.63 3.62
C ILE A 144 18.65 7.43 4.49
N THR A 145 19.93 7.08 4.46
CA THR A 145 20.99 7.90 5.06
C THR A 145 21.76 8.64 3.99
N THR A 146 22.31 9.79 4.34
CA THR A 146 23.27 10.51 3.48
C THR A 146 24.36 11.18 4.32
N ASN A 147 25.51 11.41 3.69
CA ASN A 147 26.67 12.10 4.25
C ASN A 147 26.78 13.58 3.83
N SER A 148 25.75 14.13 3.18
CA SER A 148 25.78 15.49 2.63
C SER A 148 24.63 16.37 3.11
N LYS A 149 24.98 17.50 3.75
CA LYS A 149 24.02 18.57 4.07
C LYS A 149 23.49 19.19 2.78
N HIS A 150 22.22 19.59 2.79
CA HIS A 150 21.50 20.14 1.63
C HIS A 150 21.24 19.16 0.47
N ALA A 151 21.62 17.89 0.63
CA ALA A 151 21.23 16.84 -0.30
C ALA A 151 19.70 16.75 -0.37
N THR A 152 19.16 16.72 -1.58
CA THR A 152 17.74 16.49 -1.85
C THR A 152 17.56 15.00 -2.06
N LEU A 153 16.85 14.36 -1.13
CA LEU A 153 16.51 12.94 -1.22
C LEU A 153 15.15 12.79 -1.91
N MET A 154 15.06 11.85 -2.84
CA MET A 154 13.88 11.61 -3.65
C MET A 154 13.57 10.12 -3.70
N VAL A 155 12.30 9.77 -3.72
CA VAL A 155 11.80 8.40 -3.93
C VAL A 155 10.80 8.43 -5.08
N ASN A 156 11.01 7.60 -6.09
CA ASN A 156 10.22 7.56 -7.34
C ASN A 156 10.08 8.93 -8.03
N GLY A 157 11.09 9.81 -7.87
CA GLY A 157 11.08 11.15 -8.45
C GLY A 157 10.36 12.21 -7.61
N GLU A 158 9.72 11.84 -6.50
CA GLU A 158 9.17 12.78 -5.53
C GLU A 158 10.21 13.17 -4.49
N GLN A 159 10.34 14.46 -4.19
CA GLN A 159 11.23 14.93 -3.13
C GLN A 159 10.63 14.60 -1.75
N VAL A 160 11.31 13.73 -1.00
CA VAL A 160 10.86 13.34 0.35
C VAL A 160 11.43 14.25 1.44
N VAL A 161 12.65 14.77 1.25
CA VAL A 161 13.29 15.70 2.20
C VAL A 161 14.51 16.37 1.59
N LYS A 162 14.89 17.52 2.16
CA LYS A 162 16.21 18.14 1.97
C LYS A 162 17.00 18.04 3.27
N ALA A 163 18.14 17.36 3.24
CA ALA A 163 18.98 17.15 4.41
C ALA A 163 19.42 18.48 5.04
N ASN A 164 19.28 18.61 6.35
CA ASN A 164 19.65 19.79 7.12
C ASN A 164 20.97 19.60 7.90
N GLU A 165 21.49 18.38 7.95
CA GLU A 165 22.72 17.98 8.63
C GLU A 165 23.62 17.19 7.68
N VAL A 166 24.91 17.07 8.01
CA VAL A 166 25.89 16.33 7.19
C VAL A 166 25.58 14.84 7.21
N ILE A 167 25.46 14.26 8.41
CA ILE A 167 24.97 12.89 8.56
C ILE A 167 23.47 13.02 8.82
N TYR A 168 22.67 12.65 7.83
CA TYR A 168 21.22 12.78 7.90
C TYR A 168 20.54 11.44 7.62
N GLU A 169 19.48 11.16 8.35
CA GLU A 169 18.66 9.95 8.18
C GLU A 169 17.19 10.34 8.02
N LYS A 170 16.51 9.71 7.08
CA LYS A 170 15.07 9.85 6.86
C LYS A 170 14.42 8.48 6.72
N LYS A 171 13.44 8.19 7.58
CA LYS A 171 12.48 7.11 7.38
C LYS A 171 11.37 7.59 6.42
N VAL A 172 11.11 6.80 5.39
CA VAL A 172 10.09 7.00 4.34
C VAL A 172 9.09 5.86 4.42
N GLY A 173 7.81 6.20 4.40
CA GLY A 173 6.69 5.28 4.46
C GLY A 173 5.61 5.73 5.44
N PRO A 174 4.58 4.90 5.66
CA PRO A 174 4.43 3.53 5.15
C PRO A 174 4.33 3.43 3.62
N LEU A 175 4.95 2.40 3.03
CA LEU A 175 4.96 2.11 1.59
C LEU A 175 4.34 0.74 1.31
N LEU A 176 3.80 0.54 0.10
CA LEU A 176 3.45 -0.80 -0.37
C LEU A 176 4.74 -1.57 -0.74
N PRO A 177 4.76 -2.90 -0.60
CA PRO A 177 5.85 -3.71 -1.13
C PRO A 177 6.05 -3.52 -2.63
N GLY A 178 7.31 -3.47 -3.06
CA GLY A 178 7.70 -3.37 -4.47
C GLY A 178 9.09 -2.76 -4.65
N GLU A 179 9.35 -2.28 -5.86
CA GLU A 179 10.64 -1.72 -6.26
C GLU A 179 10.58 -0.19 -6.29
N TYR A 180 11.51 0.46 -5.59
CA TYR A 180 11.58 1.90 -5.42
C TYR A 180 12.89 2.45 -5.98
N LYS A 181 12.80 3.56 -6.72
CA LYS A 181 13.95 4.31 -7.19
C LYS A 181 14.28 5.41 -6.20
N VAL A 182 15.47 5.38 -5.64
CA VAL A 182 15.95 6.37 -4.68
C VAL A 182 17.01 7.23 -5.34
N GLU A 183 16.89 8.55 -5.23
CA GLU A 183 17.88 9.50 -5.75
C GLU A 183 18.31 10.46 -4.65
N ALA A 184 19.61 10.76 -4.59
CA ALA A 184 20.15 11.82 -3.75
C ALA A 184 20.89 12.82 -4.64
N LYS A 185 20.52 14.10 -4.54
CA LYS A 185 21.08 15.17 -5.38
C LYS A 185 21.68 16.28 -4.53
N LEU A 186 22.91 16.67 -4.83
CA LEU A 186 23.56 17.83 -4.23
C LEU A 186 24.01 18.77 -5.33
N LYS A 187 23.49 20.00 -5.31
CA LYS A 187 23.97 21.08 -6.19
C LYS A 187 25.07 21.85 -5.48
N THR A 188 26.25 21.88 -6.06
CA THR A 188 27.34 22.77 -5.64
C THR A 188 27.44 23.93 -6.63
N ASN A 189 28.39 24.84 -6.41
CA ASN A 189 28.61 25.94 -7.36
C ASN A 189 29.23 25.46 -8.68
N ASP A 190 29.94 24.32 -8.64
CA ASP A 190 30.79 23.85 -9.73
C ASP A 190 30.20 22.61 -10.44
N THR A 191 29.48 21.75 -9.70
CA THR A 191 28.97 20.47 -10.21
C THR A 191 27.64 20.06 -9.55
N ASP A 192 26.79 19.35 -10.29
CA ASP A 192 25.62 18.64 -9.74
C ASP A 192 26.02 17.17 -9.45
N ILE A 193 26.11 16.80 -8.16
CA ILE A 193 26.40 15.42 -7.73
C ILE A 193 25.07 14.67 -7.57
N ASN A 194 25.00 13.45 -8.09
CA ASN A 194 23.80 12.63 -8.05
C ASN A 194 24.14 11.14 -7.86
N GLU A 195 23.46 10.49 -6.93
CA GLU A 195 23.50 9.05 -6.76
C GLU A 195 22.09 8.47 -6.89
N LYS A 196 21.97 7.33 -7.58
CA LYS A 196 20.70 6.63 -7.78
C LYS A 196 20.83 5.17 -7.38
N LYS A 197 19.82 4.64 -6.69
CA LYS A 197 19.70 3.21 -6.34
C LYS A 197 18.30 2.71 -6.64
N GLN A 198 18.21 1.44 -7.03
CA GLN A 198 16.96 0.68 -6.99
C GLN A 198 16.98 -0.14 -5.69
N VAL A 199 15.87 -0.09 -4.96
CA VAL A 199 15.71 -0.79 -3.69
C VAL A 199 14.42 -1.59 -3.76
N VAL A 200 14.51 -2.87 -3.40
CA VAL A 200 13.34 -3.74 -3.27
C VAL A 200 12.91 -3.72 -1.81
N LEU A 201 11.66 -3.35 -1.55
CA LEU A 201 11.02 -3.45 -0.24
C LEU A 201 9.96 -4.54 -0.35
N TRP A 202 10.14 -5.69 0.31
CA TRP A 202 9.23 -6.82 0.13
C TRP A 202 8.47 -7.17 1.41
N ASN A 203 9.13 -7.84 2.34
CA ASN A 203 8.56 -8.28 3.61
C ASN A 203 9.36 -7.75 4.82
N SER A 204 10.28 -6.82 4.58
CA SER A 204 11.12 -6.19 5.60
C SER A 204 11.37 -4.72 5.27
N ASP A 205 11.59 -3.95 6.33
CA ASP A 205 12.14 -2.60 6.22
C ASP A 205 13.58 -2.66 5.71
N GLU A 206 13.95 -1.72 4.86
CA GLU A 206 15.31 -1.62 4.33
C GLU A 206 15.99 -0.32 4.77
N LYS A 207 17.32 -0.36 4.87
CA LYS A 207 18.15 0.81 5.10
C LYS A 207 19.24 0.90 4.04
N ILE A 208 19.30 2.04 3.37
CA ILE A 208 20.31 2.33 2.35
C ILE A 208 21.10 3.58 2.70
N ASN A 209 22.35 3.63 2.22
CA ASN A 209 23.19 4.81 2.32
C ASN A 209 23.37 5.46 0.94
N MET A 210 23.19 6.77 0.87
CA MET A 210 23.42 7.61 -0.30
C MET A 210 24.65 8.50 -0.03
N ASN A 211 25.80 8.04 -0.52
CA ASN A 211 27.08 8.69 -0.39
C ASN A 211 27.33 9.66 -1.57
N LEU A 212 27.24 10.95 -1.29
CA LEU A 212 27.52 12.01 -2.25
C LEU A 212 28.94 12.52 -2.04
N ASN A 213 29.90 11.80 -2.61
CA ASN A 213 31.29 12.24 -2.75
C ASN A 213 31.49 12.86 -4.14
N ASP A 214 32.39 13.83 -4.24
CA ASP A 214 32.78 14.50 -5.50
C ASP A 214 33.69 13.62 -6.38
N GLU A 215 33.66 12.30 -6.20
CA GLU A 215 34.54 11.37 -6.91
C GLU A 215 33.99 11.09 -8.32
N GLU A 216 34.86 11.40 -9.29
CA GLU A 216 34.76 11.20 -10.73
C GLU A 216 33.77 10.10 -11.15
N VAL A 217 32.87 10.50 -12.05
CA VAL A 217 32.14 9.63 -12.97
C VAL A 217 33.01 8.44 -13.32
N GLY A 218 32.68 7.27 -12.76
CA GLY A 218 33.30 6.01 -13.12
C GLY A 218 33.17 5.85 -14.63
N LEU A 219 34.31 5.90 -15.31
CA LEU A 219 34.43 5.51 -16.70
C LEU A 219 33.95 4.07 -16.78
N ASP A 220 32.86 3.87 -17.52
CA ASP A 220 32.39 2.57 -17.96
C ASP A 220 33.43 2.02 -18.95
N THR A 221 34.50 1.42 -18.43
CA THR A 221 35.45 0.67 -19.24
C THR A 221 34.84 -0.68 -19.54
N ASN A 222 34.14 -0.76 -20.67
CA ASN A 222 33.85 -2.02 -21.34
C ASN A 222 35.17 -2.60 -21.86
N GLU A 223 35.64 -3.70 -21.26
CA GLU A 223 36.47 -4.72 -21.92
C GLU A 223 35.63 -5.97 -22.20
#